data_AF-A0A2S2PPL9-F1
#
_entry.id   AF-A0A2S2PPL9-F1
#
_cell.length_a   1.000
_cell.length_b   1.000
_cell.length_c   1.000
_cell.angle_alpha   90.00
_cell.angle_beta   90.00
_cell.angle_gamma   90.00
#
_symmetry.space_group_name_H-M   'P 1'
#
loop_
_entity.id
_entity.type
_entity.pdbx_description
1 polymer ?
#
loop_
_entity_poly.entity_id
_entity_poly.type
_entity_poly.pdbx_seq_one_letter_code
_entity_poly.pdbx_strand_id
1 'polypeptide(L)'
;MRIVEENAVMAIDRKLNISKSKIFLKRLLKTVGYSRTMDLLLTGRDVNSKEAFECGLANRVVACGSSVGQAVNMAFNIGKFPQQSINYDRSIIHKIISE
;
A
#
# COMPACT_ATOMS: atom_id res chain seq x y z
N MET A 1 4.42 -2.34 4.16
CA MET A 1 4.68 -3.09 2.92
C MET A 1 3.45 -3.91 2.61
N ARG A 2 3.10 -4.05 1.33
CA ARG A 2 1.89 -4.73 0.87
C ARG A 2 2.28 -5.76 -0.18
N ILE A 3 1.93 -7.02 0.07
CA ILE A 3 2.09 -8.13 -0.86
C ILE A 3 0.68 -8.52 -1.28
N VAL A 4 0.42 -8.52 -2.58
CA VAL A 4 -0.92 -8.79 -3.13
C VAL A 4 -0.85 -9.98 -4.07
N GLU A 5 -1.94 -10.72 -4.18
CA GLU A 5 -2.07 -11.81 -5.14
C GLU A 5 -2.38 -11.27 -6.53
N GLU A 6 -2.04 -12.03 -7.57
CA GLU A 6 -2.29 -11.66 -8.96
C GLU A 6 -3.76 -11.37 -9.27
N ASN A 7 -4.69 -12.08 -8.62
CA ASN A 7 -6.14 -11.87 -8.79
C ASN A 7 -6.73 -10.83 -7.83
N ALA A 8 -5.91 -10.17 -6.99
CA ALA A 8 -6.40 -9.23 -6.00
C ALA A 8 -6.97 -7.97 -6.68
N VAL A 9 -8.15 -7.56 -6.21
CA VAL A 9 -8.81 -6.33 -6.62
C VAL A 9 -8.93 -5.39 -5.43
N MET A 10 -8.50 -4.15 -5.62
CA MET A 10 -8.60 -3.07 -4.64
C MET A 10 -9.56 -2.01 -5.15
N ALA A 11 -10.47 -1.53 -4.30
CA ALA A 11 -11.45 -0.54 -4.69
C ALA A 11 -11.65 0.50 -3.59
N ILE A 12 -12.01 1.71 -3.99
CA ILE A 12 -12.49 2.74 -3.08
C ILE A 12 -14.01 2.73 -3.16
N ASP A 13 -14.66 2.40 -2.05
CA ASP A 13 -16.11 2.45 -2.02
C ASP A 13 -16.61 3.90 -2.17
N ARG A 14 -17.09 4.21 -3.38
CA ARG A 14 -17.72 5.49 -3.72
C ARG A 14 -19.24 5.38 -3.88
N LYS A 15 -19.78 4.16 -3.84
CA LYS A 15 -21.22 3.91 -3.96
C LYS A 15 -21.96 4.34 -2.70
N LEU A 16 -21.31 4.26 -1.55
CA LEU A 16 -21.84 4.80 -0.31
C LEU A 16 -21.62 6.33 -0.23
N ASN A 17 -22.65 7.06 0.20
CA ASN A 17 -22.62 8.52 0.34
C ASN A 17 -21.86 8.97 1.60
N ILE A 18 -20.60 8.51 1.71
CA ILE A 18 -19.74 8.70 2.87
C ILE A 18 -18.47 9.41 2.40
N SER A 19 -18.12 10.49 3.12
CA SER A 19 -16.85 11.18 2.90
C SER A 19 -15.68 10.37 3.49
N LYS A 20 -14.55 10.36 2.79
CA LYS A 20 -13.37 9.62 3.26
C LYS A 20 -12.58 10.46 4.26
N SER A 21 -12.07 9.81 5.31
CA SER A 21 -11.26 10.48 6.32
C SER A 21 -10.02 11.15 5.70
N LYS A 22 -9.66 12.32 6.23
CA LYS A 22 -8.44 13.05 5.84
C LYS A 22 -7.19 12.18 5.94
N ILE A 23 -7.13 11.26 6.90
CA ILE A 23 -5.99 10.34 7.08
C ILE A 23 -5.90 9.35 5.91
N PHE A 24 -7.04 8.83 5.46
CA PHE A 24 -7.09 7.95 4.29
C PHE A 24 -6.58 8.66 3.05
N LEU A 25 -7.10 9.86 2.78
CA LEU A 25 -6.70 10.66 1.61
C LEU A 25 -5.22 11.04 1.66
N LYS A 26 -4.68 11.47 2.82
CA LYS A 26 -3.25 11.79 2.98
C LYS A 26 -2.36 10.57 2.68
N ARG A 27 -2.76 9.36 3.11
CA ARG A 27 -1.99 8.12 2.84
C ARG A 27 -2.06 7.68 1.39
N LEU A 28 -3.25 7.75 0.78
CA LEU A 28 -3.45 7.39 -0.62
C LEU A 28 -2.65 8.33 -1.54
N LEU A 29 -2.79 9.64 -1.32
CA LEU A 29 -2.09 10.67 -2.08
C LEU A 29 -0.56 10.47 -2.07
N LYS A 30 0.00 10.11 -0.91
CA LYS A 30 1.43 9.87 -0.75
C LYS A 30 1.93 8.57 -1.33
N THR A 31 1.05 7.58 -1.46
CA THR A 31 1.41 6.27 -1.99
C THR A 31 1.37 6.29 -3.52
N VAL A 32 0.30 6.85 -4.08
CA VAL A 32 -0.05 6.68 -5.50
C VAL A 32 0.15 7.96 -6.33
N GLY A 33 0.29 9.11 -5.67
CA GLY A 33 0.41 10.43 -6.28
C GLY A 33 -0.94 11.10 -6.55
N TYR A 34 -0.90 12.42 -6.85
CA TYR A 34 -2.09 13.26 -7.02
C TYR A 34 -3.02 12.81 -8.14
N SER A 35 -2.49 12.66 -9.36
CA SER A 35 -3.30 12.35 -10.54
C SER A 35 -4.07 11.04 -10.39
N ARG A 36 -3.38 9.97 -9.97
CA ARG A 36 -4.00 8.65 -9.76
C ARG A 36 -4.95 8.65 -8.57
N THR A 37 -4.63 9.38 -7.51
CA THR A 37 -5.54 9.51 -6.36
C THR A 37 -6.86 10.16 -6.75
N MET A 38 -6.84 11.21 -7.57
CA MET A 38 -8.06 11.84 -8.07
C MET A 38 -8.85 10.92 -8.98
N ASP A 39 -8.17 10.22 -9.89
CA ASP A 39 -8.81 9.21 -10.75
C ASP A 39 -9.54 8.15 -9.92
N LEU A 40 -8.84 7.50 -8.98
CA LEU A 40 -9.43 6.46 -8.12
C LEU A 40 -10.55 6.98 -7.23
N LEU A 41 -10.40 8.18 -6.67
CA LEU A 41 -11.39 8.75 -5.76
C LEU A 41 -12.66 9.19 -6.48
N LEU A 42 -12.53 9.80 -7.66
CA LEU A 42 -13.66 10.36 -8.40
C LEU A 42 -14.39 9.30 -9.23
N THR A 43 -13.66 8.36 -9.83
CA THR A 43 -14.28 7.28 -10.62
C THR A 43 -14.78 6.14 -9.75
N GLY A 44 -14.14 5.89 -8.60
CA GLY A 44 -14.43 4.73 -7.76
C GLY A 44 -14.19 3.39 -8.45
N ARG A 45 -13.36 3.38 -9.51
CA ARG A 45 -13.06 2.16 -10.28
C ARG A 45 -12.22 1.17 -9.47
N ASP A 46 -12.30 -0.08 -9.90
CA ASP A 46 -11.49 -1.16 -9.36
C ASP A 46 -10.04 -1.07 -9.88
N VAL A 47 -9.09 -1.47 -9.03
CA VAL A 47 -7.66 -1.50 -9.30
C VAL A 47 -7.18 -2.93 -9.20
N ASN A 48 -6.63 -3.45 -10.29
CA ASN A 48 -6.05 -4.79 -10.30
C ASN A 48 -4.65 -4.81 -9.65
N SER A 49 -4.16 -6.00 -9.34
CA SER A 49 -2.86 -6.23 -8.72
C SER A 49 -1.68 -5.60 -9.49
N LYS A 50 -1.69 -5.69 -10.83
CA LYS A 50 -0.64 -5.17 -11.70
C LYS A 50 -0.57 -3.65 -11.65
N GLU A 51 -1.70 -2.99 -11.84
CA GLU A 51 -1.80 -1.54 -11.74
C GLU A 51 -1.40 -1.08 -10.34
N ALA A 52 -1.89 -1.76 -9.30
CA ALA A 52 -1.53 -1.46 -7.93
C ALA A 52 -0.02 -1.50 -7.68
N PHE A 53 0.70 -2.44 -8.31
CA PHE A 53 2.15 -2.49 -8.26
C PHE A 53 2.81 -1.33 -9.03
N GLU A 54 2.36 -1.06 -10.25
CA GLU A 54 2.87 0.04 -11.09
C GLU A 54 2.65 1.42 -10.46
N CYS A 55 1.64 1.56 -9.62
CA CYS A 55 1.36 2.80 -8.91
C CYS A 55 1.85 2.84 -7.47
N GLY A 56 2.57 1.83 -7.01
CA GLY A 56 3.16 1.78 -5.67
C GLY A 56 2.15 1.52 -4.55
N LEU A 57 0.89 1.26 -4.90
CA LEU A 57 -0.14 0.82 -3.96
C LEU A 57 0.21 -0.56 -3.38
N ALA A 58 0.74 -1.47 -4.22
CA ALA A 58 1.32 -2.75 -3.82
C ALA A 58 2.85 -2.72 -3.98
N ASN A 59 3.58 -3.41 -3.12
CA ASN A 59 5.04 -3.52 -3.22
C ASN A 59 5.49 -4.77 -3.97
N ARG A 60 4.66 -5.83 -3.99
CA ARG A 60 4.95 -7.10 -4.66
C ARG A 60 3.63 -7.75 -5.09
N VAL A 61 3.64 -8.38 -6.26
CA VAL A 61 2.57 -9.24 -6.76
C VAL A 61 3.07 -10.68 -6.76
N VAL A 62 2.24 -11.61 -6.30
CA VAL A 62 2.60 -13.02 -6.17
C VAL A 62 1.47 -13.93 -6.64
N ALA A 63 1.79 -15.18 -6.97
CA ALA A 63 0.80 -16.17 -7.36
C ALA A 63 -0.27 -16.37 -6.27
N CYS A 64 -1.51 -16.64 -6.69
CA CYS A 64 -2.63 -16.87 -5.79
C CYS A 64 -2.34 -18.00 -4.78
N GLY A 65 -2.71 -17.80 -3.52
CA GLY A 65 -2.43 -18.74 -2.42
C GLY A 65 -1.00 -18.69 -1.86
N SER A 66 -0.09 -17.89 -2.43
CA SER A 66 1.30 -17.78 -1.95
C SER A 66 1.58 -16.52 -1.12
N SER A 67 0.61 -15.59 -1.03
CA SER A 67 0.78 -14.27 -0.38
C SER A 67 1.28 -14.35 1.05
N VAL A 68 0.66 -15.20 1.88
CA VAL A 68 1.02 -15.36 3.28
C VAL A 68 2.43 -15.93 3.44
N GLY A 69 2.76 -16.98 2.69
CA GLY A 69 4.10 -17.58 2.73
C GLY A 69 5.20 -16.59 2.35
N GLN A 70 4.97 -15.79 1.30
CA GLN A 70 5.90 -14.74 0.89
C GLN A 70 6.01 -13.61 1.92
N ALA A 71 4.90 -13.23 2.56
CA ALA A 71 4.90 -12.23 3.62
C ALA A 71 5.69 -12.70 4.85
N VAL A 72 5.52 -13.95 5.25
CA VAL A 72 6.24 -14.57 6.37
C VAL A 72 7.73 -14.65 6.07
N ASN A 73 8.11 -15.14 4.89
CA ASN A 73 9.51 -15.19 4.46
C ASN A 73 10.15 -13.79 4.47
N MET A 74 9.42 -12.79 3.95
CA MET A 74 9.87 -11.39 4.00
C MET A 74 10.08 -10.90 5.43
N ALA A 75 9.17 -11.20 6.36
CA ALA A 75 9.30 -10.85 7.76
C ALA A 75 10.53 -11.51 8.41
N PHE A 76 10.78 -12.79 8.13
CA PHE A 76 11.99 -13.48 8.60
C PHE A 76 13.27 -12.83 8.08
N ASN A 77 13.30 -12.42 6.81
CA ASN A 77 14.47 -11.75 6.26
C ASN A 77 14.70 -10.38 6.90
N ILE A 78 13.64 -9.63 7.20
CA ILE A 78 13.75 -8.36 7.94
C ILE A 78 14.27 -8.60 9.37
N GLY A 79 13.78 -9.64 10.04
CA GLY A 79 14.18 -9.98 11.41
C GLY A 79 15.64 -10.39 11.59
N LYS A 80 16.37 -10.70 10.51
CA LYS A 80 17.80 -11.02 10.56
C LYS A 80 18.69 -9.79 10.79
N PHE A 81 18.17 -8.59 10.59
CA PHE A 81 18.95 -7.36 10.67
C PHE A 81 18.88 -6.71 12.06
N PRO A 82 19.83 -5.82 12.43
CA PRO A 82 19.80 -5.11 13.69
C PRO A 82 18.53 -4.26 13.86
N GLN A 83 17.66 -4.67 14.77
CA GLN A 83 16.31 -4.07 14.88
C GLN A 83 16.33 -2.62 15.37
N GLN A 84 17.34 -2.22 16.15
CA GLN A 84 17.49 -0.84 16.62
C GLN A 84 17.68 0.13 15.44
N SER A 85 18.57 -0.18 14.51
CA SER A 85 18.84 0.65 13.33
C SER A 85 17.61 0.74 12.42
N ILE A 86 16.95 -0.40 12.12
CA ILE A 86 15.75 -0.41 11.28
C ILE A 86 14.60 0.40 11.89
N ASN A 87 14.40 0.28 13.20
CA ASN A 87 13.37 1.04 13.90
C ASN A 87 13.67 2.54 13.91
N TYR A 88 14.93 2.92 14.05
CA TYR A 88 15.37 4.32 13.98
C TYR A 88 15.10 4.91 12.58
N ASP A 89 15.57 4.24 11.52
CA ASP A 89 15.35 4.67 10.13
C ASP A 89 13.85 4.79 9.80
N ARG A 90 13.06 3.80 10.23
CA ARG A 90 11.60 3.83 10.07
C ARG A 90 10.97 5.02 10.78
N SER A 91 11.43 5.37 11.98
CA SER A 91 10.92 6.50 12.74
C SER A 91 11.21 7.84 12.04
N ILE A 92 12.41 7.99 11.45
CA ILE A 92 12.79 9.18 10.68
C ILE A 92 11.90 9.33 9.46
N ILE A 93 11.71 8.27 8.67
CA ILE A 93 10.85 8.31 7.49
C ILE A 93 9.42 8.74 7.87
N HIS A 94 8.89 8.26 8.99
CA HIS A 94 7.57 8.66 9.46
C HIS A 94 7.51 10.15 9.86
N LYS A 95 8.59 10.72 10.41
CA LYS A 95 8.68 12.15 10.74
C LYS A 95 8.75 13.02 9.49
N ILE A 96 9.67 12.71 8.57
CA ILE A 96 9.84 13.42 7.28
C ILE A 96 8.52 13.50 6.51
N ILE A 97 7.74 12.41 6.53
CA ILE A 97 6.46 12.38 5.84
C ILE A 97 5.38 13.11 6.65
N SER A 98 5.47 13.20 7.97
CA SER A 98 4.39 13.81 8.78
C SER A 98 4.46 15.34 8.77
N GLU A 99 5.68 15.87 8.76
CA GLU A 99 6.04 17.27 8.48
C GLU A 99 5.60 17.69 7.06
#